data_AF-A0A8T4EGW2-F1
#
_entry.id   AF-A0A8T4EGW2-F1
#
_cell.length_a   1.000
_cell.length_b   1.000
_cell.length_c   1.000
_cell.angle_alpha   90.00
_cell.angle_beta   90.00
_cell.angle_gamma   90.00
#
_symmetry.space_group_name_H-M   'P 1'
#
loop_
_entity.id
_entity.type
_entity.pdbx_description
1 polymer ?
#
loop_
_entity_poly.entity_id
_entity_poly.type
_entity_poly.pdbx_seq_one_letter_code
_entity_poly.pdbx_strand_id
1 'polypeptide(L)'
;MDSGNLDRESAIRKARRIGLIFLVYAIVLPFIVFLLPENEPPISTEPLLLSWIMIFLMPVELLLIYAFSRFIQRNPTPNNFLGFAVLMFALAIAPSIYASIIGFIDPLLRSVAVPLGLFFSLTGFWCTLMYLSSYLDIIPSSYSF
;
A
#
# COMPACT_ATOMS: atom_id res chain seq x y z
N MET A 1 19.85 8.34 29.99
CA MET A 1 19.30 8.58 28.64
C MET A 1 19.40 7.26 27.89
N ASP A 2 18.29 6.53 27.82
CA ASP A 2 18.25 5.15 27.33
C ASP A 2 18.46 5.06 25.83
N SER A 3 19.48 4.30 25.42
CA SER A 3 19.77 3.96 24.03
C SER A 3 18.56 3.34 23.29
N GLY A 4 17.71 2.58 24.00
CA GLY A 4 16.51 1.97 23.43
C GLY A 4 15.45 2.96 22.94
N ASN A 5 15.40 4.17 23.52
CA ASN A 5 14.43 5.19 23.10
C ASN A 5 14.89 5.92 21.82
N LEU A 6 16.21 6.10 21.66
CA LEU A 6 16.84 6.66 20.47
C LEU A 6 16.67 5.74 19.24
N ASP A 7 16.85 4.43 19.42
CA ASP A 7 16.68 3.45 18.35
C ASP A 7 15.22 3.39 17.87
N ARG A 8 14.25 3.48 18.79
CA ARG A 8 12.82 3.48 18.47
C ARG A 8 12.41 4.72 17.68
N GLU A 9 12.83 5.91 18.10
CA GLU A 9 12.52 7.15 17.40
C GLU A 9 13.15 7.21 15.99
N SER A 10 14.32 6.60 15.82
CA SER A 10 14.96 6.44 14.52
C SER A 10 14.17 5.51 13.60
N ALA A 11 13.66 4.38 14.12
CA ALA A 11 12.85 3.42 13.37
C ALA A 11 11.51 4.02 12.90
N ILE A 12 10.87 4.84 13.73
CA ILE A 12 9.64 5.56 13.39
C ILE A 12 9.87 6.56 12.27
N ARG A 13 10.94 7.37 12.37
CA ARG A 13 11.31 8.32 11.31
C ARG A 13 11.60 7.59 10.00
N LYS A 14 12.25 6.42 10.07
CA LYS A 14 12.52 5.58 8.91
C LYS A 14 11.24 5.01 8.30
N ALA A 15 10.33 4.47 9.11
CA ALA A 15 9.03 3.95 8.66
C ALA A 15 8.17 5.05 8.01
N ARG A 16 8.14 6.25 8.58
CA ARG A 16 7.41 7.40 8.01
C ARG A 16 8.01 7.85 6.68
N ARG A 17 9.35 7.88 6.55
CA ARG A 17 10.01 8.18 5.26
C ARG A 17 9.69 7.14 4.19
N ILE A 18 9.72 5.85 4.57
CA ILE A 18 9.34 4.76 3.68
C ILE A 18 7.87 4.92 3.26
N GLY A 19 6.97 5.16 4.20
CA GLY A 19 5.57 5.45 3.89
C GLY A 19 5.42 6.59 2.88
N LEU A 20 6.14 7.70 3.07
CA LEU A 20 6.09 8.83 2.13
C LEU A 20 6.55 8.45 0.72
N ILE A 21 7.64 7.68 0.60
CA ILE A 21 8.10 7.15 -0.70
C ILE A 21 6.97 6.32 -1.33
N PHE A 22 6.37 5.42 -0.55
CA PHE A 22 5.31 4.56 -1.04
C PHE A 22 4.06 5.34 -1.45
N LEU A 23 3.71 6.41 -0.74
CA LEU A 23 2.61 7.31 -1.09
C LEU A 23 2.85 8.02 -2.43
N VAL A 24 4.07 8.49 -2.66
CA VAL A 24 4.43 9.12 -3.94
C VAL A 24 4.23 8.12 -5.08
N TYR A 25 4.70 6.88 -4.94
CA TYR A 25 4.47 5.85 -5.95
C TYR A 25 3.00 5.51 -6.14
N ALA A 26 2.23 5.37 -5.05
CA ALA A 26 0.79 5.11 -5.09
C ALA A 26 0.03 6.15 -5.93
N ILE A 27 0.43 7.42 -5.84
CA ILE A 27 -0.18 8.51 -6.60
C ILE A 27 0.38 8.55 -8.02
N VAL A 28 1.70 8.56 -8.19
CA VAL A 28 2.33 8.84 -9.49
C VAL A 28 2.08 7.72 -10.51
N LEU A 29 2.17 6.45 -10.11
CA LEU A 29 2.01 5.29 -11.01
C LEU A 29 0.71 5.31 -11.84
N PRO A 30 -0.47 5.53 -11.26
CA PRO A 30 -1.72 5.60 -12.03
C PRO A 30 -1.79 6.84 -12.95
N PHE A 31 -1.12 7.94 -12.60
CA PHE A 31 -1.09 9.14 -13.46
C PHE A 31 -0.16 9.00 -14.68
N ILE A 32 0.89 8.16 -14.60
CA ILE A 32 1.78 7.90 -15.74
C ILE A 32 0.99 7.39 -16.95
N VAL A 33 -0.09 6.64 -16.73
CA VAL A 33 -0.94 6.11 -17.80
C VAL A 33 -1.57 7.22 -18.65
N PHE A 34 -1.91 8.38 -18.07
CA PHE A 34 -2.50 9.49 -18.81
C PHE A 34 -1.50 10.22 -19.72
N LEU A 35 -0.19 10.00 -19.55
CA LEU A 35 0.84 10.57 -20.43
C LEU A 35 0.99 9.80 -21.73
N LEU A 36 0.40 8.60 -21.83
CA LEU A 36 0.50 7.76 -23.01
C LEU A 36 -0.60 8.15 -23.99
N PRO A 37 -0.24 8.39 -25.28
CA PRO A 37 -1.24 8.62 -26.31
C PRO A 37 -2.19 7.43 -26.38
N GLU A 38 -3.46 7.69 -26.65
CA GLU A 38 -4.50 6.70 -26.96
C GLU A 38 -4.21 6.04 -28.31
N ASN A 39 -3.08 5.35 -28.43
CA ASN A 39 -2.81 4.53 -29.59
C ASN A 39 -3.75 3.33 -29.55
N GLU A 40 -4.33 3.00 -30.70
CA GLU A 40 -5.29 1.91 -30.89
C GLU A 40 -4.82 0.64 -30.15
N PRO A 41 -5.74 -0.05 -29.45
CA PRO A 41 -5.38 -1.22 -28.65
C PRO A 41 -4.70 -2.27 -29.55
N PRO A 42 -3.64 -2.95 -29.07
CA PRO A 42 -3.07 -4.06 -29.80
C PRO A 42 -4.16 -5.10 -30.08
N ILE A 43 -4.40 -5.35 -31.36
CA ILE A 43 -5.36 -6.32 -31.86
C ILE A 43 -4.88 -7.73 -31.44
N SER A 44 -5.69 -8.42 -30.63
CA SER A 44 -5.48 -9.77 -30.06
C SER A 44 -4.51 -9.82 -28.86
N THR A 45 -4.85 -10.34 -27.67
CA THR A 45 -5.53 -11.61 -27.32
C THR A 45 -6.01 -11.49 -25.86
N GLU A 46 -7.33 -11.62 -25.58
CA GLU A 46 -7.97 -11.69 -24.24
C GLU A 46 -7.42 -10.85 -23.04
N PRO A 47 -7.02 -9.57 -23.19
CA PRO A 47 -6.52 -8.75 -22.06
C PRO A 47 -7.59 -8.49 -20.99
N LEU A 48 -8.87 -8.48 -21.39
CA LEU A 48 -10.03 -8.27 -20.52
C LEU A 48 -10.05 -9.18 -19.28
N LEU A 49 -9.78 -10.48 -19.42
CA LEU A 49 -9.90 -11.42 -18.29
C LEU A 49 -8.84 -11.12 -17.21
N LEU A 50 -7.60 -10.83 -17.62
CA LEU A 50 -6.53 -10.46 -16.70
C LEU A 50 -6.85 -9.15 -15.97
N SER A 51 -7.37 -8.15 -16.67
CA SER A 51 -7.76 -6.87 -16.08
C SER A 51 -8.90 -7.01 -15.08
N TRP A 52 -9.90 -7.87 -15.36
CA TRP A 52 -10.96 -8.18 -14.41
C TRP A 52 -10.43 -8.84 -13.13
N ILE A 53 -9.49 -9.79 -13.25
CA ILE A 53 -8.82 -10.40 -12.11
C ILE A 53 -8.11 -9.33 -11.27
N MET A 54 -7.35 -8.43 -11.92
CA MET A 54 -6.63 -7.35 -11.24
C MET A 54 -7.55 -6.37 -10.50
N ILE A 55 -8.70 -6.01 -11.10
CA ILE A 55 -9.72 -5.19 -10.43
C ILE A 55 -10.26 -5.91 -9.20
N PHE A 56 -10.52 -7.21 -9.29
CA PHE A 56 -11.01 -8.01 -8.17
C PHE A 56 -9.97 -8.17 -7.04
N LEU A 57 -8.67 -8.14 -7.37
CA LEU A 57 -7.58 -8.17 -6.38
C LEU A 57 -7.46 -6.88 -5.57
N MET A 58 -7.81 -5.70 -6.12
CA MET A 58 -7.70 -4.42 -5.39
C MET A 58 -8.36 -4.42 -3.99
N PRO A 59 -9.62 -4.87 -3.80
CA PRO A 59 -10.21 -4.98 -2.47
C PRO A 59 -9.58 -6.09 -1.60
N VAL A 60 -9.02 -7.14 -2.20
CA VAL A 60 -8.31 -8.20 -1.47
C VAL A 60 -7.08 -7.64 -0.76
N GLU A 61 -6.37 -6.70 -1.39
CA GLU A 61 -5.21 -6.03 -0.77
C GLU A 61 -5.59 -5.27 0.51
N LEU A 62 -6.75 -4.60 0.53
CA LEU A 62 -7.27 -3.98 1.76
C LEU A 62 -7.59 -5.02 2.84
N LEU A 63 -8.20 -6.14 2.45
CA LEU A 63 -8.50 -7.23 3.38
C LEU A 63 -7.22 -7.84 3.96
N LEU A 64 -6.15 -7.96 3.15
CA LEU A 64 -4.84 -8.41 3.61
C LEU A 64 -4.22 -7.42 4.59
N ILE A 65 -4.24 -6.11 4.30
CA ILE A 65 -3.79 -5.06 5.24
C ILE A 65 -4.55 -5.19 6.57
N TYR A 66 -5.88 -5.35 6.51
CA TYR A 66 -6.71 -5.55 7.70
C TYR A 66 -6.31 -6.83 8.46
N ALA A 67 -6.18 -7.96 7.78
CA ALA A 67 -5.79 -9.23 8.38
C ALA A 67 -4.42 -9.16 9.05
N PHE A 68 -3.42 -8.57 8.40
CA PHE A 68 -2.09 -8.35 8.98
C PHE A 68 -2.15 -7.43 10.19
N SER A 69 -2.91 -6.33 10.11
CA SER A 69 -3.07 -5.41 11.24
C SER A 69 -3.65 -6.12 12.47
N ARG A 70 -4.66 -6.98 12.26
CA ARG A 70 -5.32 -7.74 13.33
C ARG A 70 -4.44 -8.86 13.87
N PHE A 71 -3.65 -9.50 13.02
CA PHE A 71 -2.69 -10.52 13.43
C PHE A 71 -1.62 -9.94 14.35
N ILE A 72 -1.05 -8.78 14.01
CA ILE A 72 0.02 -8.18 14.80
C ILE A 72 -0.51 -7.58 16.11
N GLN A 73 -1.73 -7.02 16.12
CA GLN A 73 -2.38 -6.59 17.36
C GLN A 73 -2.56 -7.73 18.36
N ARG A 74 -2.80 -8.96 17.89
CA ARG A 74 -2.91 -10.15 18.75
C ARG A 74 -1.56 -10.67 19.22
N ASN A 75 -0.52 -10.53 18.41
CA ASN A 75 0.83 -11.03 18.70
C ASN A 75 1.88 -9.92 18.50
N PRO A 76 1.94 -8.91 19.39
CA PRO A 76 2.85 -7.80 19.24
C PRO A 76 4.30 -8.29 19.41
N THR A 77 5.03 -8.41 18.30
CA THR A 77 6.46 -8.74 18.31
C THR A 77 7.27 -7.46 18.04
N PRO A 78 8.03 -6.95 19.03
CA PRO A 78 8.70 -5.65 18.90
C PRO A 78 9.81 -5.64 17.84
N ASN A 79 10.42 -6.79 17.55
CA ASN A 79 11.60 -6.87 16.69
C ASN A 79 11.29 -6.80 15.18
N ASN A 80 10.04 -7.02 14.76
CA ASN A 80 9.69 -7.11 13.33
C ASN A 80 8.75 -5.98 12.85
N PHE A 81 8.53 -4.94 13.65
CA PHE A 81 7.62 -3.84 13.35
C PHE A 81 7.88 -3.18 11.98
N LEU A 82 9.13 -2.91 11.65
CA LEU A 82 9.49 -2.29 10.37
C LEU A 82 9.14 -3.19 9.18
N GLY A 83 9.35 -4.50 9.29
CA GLY A 83 9.03 -5.46 8.24
C GLY A 83 7.52 -5.51 7.95
N PHE A 84 6.71 -5.51 9.00
CA PHE A 84 5.25 -5.46 8.86
C PHE A 84 4.75 -4.15 8.27
N ALA A 85 5.31 -3.01 8.69
CA ALA A 85 4.96 -1.71 8.12
C ALA A 85 5.29 -1.67 6.62
N VAL A 86 6.48 -2.14 6.22
CA VAL A 86 6.87 -2.23 4.80
C VAL A 86 5.92 -3.14 4.02
N LEU A 87 5.55 -4.29 4.57
CA LEU A 87 4.61 -5.22 3.94
C LEU A 87 3.24 -4.54 3.71
N MET A 88 2.69 -3.88 4.72
CA MET A 88 1.40 -3.19 4.61
C MET A 88 1.45 -2.02 3.61
N PHE A 89 2.55 -1.26 3.57
CA PHE A 89 2.75 -0.24 2.54
C PHE A 89 2.87 -0.84 1.13
N ALA A 90 3.51 -2.00 0.97
CA ALA A 90 3.58 -2.69 -0.31
C ALA A 90 2.21 -3.15 -0.81
N LEU A 91 1.40 -3.75 0.08
CA LEU A 91 0.01 -4.11 -0.21
C LEU A 91 -0.82 -2.87 -0.56
N ALA A 92 -0.57 -1.73 0.11
CA ALA A 92 -1.24 -0.48 -0.19
C ALA A 92 -0.89 0.05 -1.59
N ILE A 93 0.29 -0.22 -2.14
CA ILE A 93 0.65 0.20 -3.51
C ILE A 93 0.07 -0.72 -4.58
N ALA A 94 -0.12 -2.00 -4.29
CA ALA A 94 -0.52 -2.99 -5.29
C ALA A 94 -1.74 -2.58 -6.15
N PRO A 95 -2.83 -1.99 -5.59
CA PRO A 95 -3.95 -1.48 -6.39
C PRO A 95 -3.56 -0.41 -7.43
N SER A 96 -2.61 0.47 -7.10
CA SER A 96 -2.09 1.48 -8.02
C SER A 96 -1.22 0.86 -9.13
N ILE A 97 -0.49 -0.21 -8.82
CA ILE A 97 0.24 -0.98 -9.84
C ILE A 97 -0.75 -1.66 -10.79
N TYR A 98 -1.79 -2.31 -10.27
CA TYR A 98 -2.84 -2.93 -11.07
C TYR A 98 -3.53 -1.92 -11.98
N ALA A 99 -3.92 -0.76 -11.45
CA ALA A 99 -4.48 0.33 -12.24
C ALA A 99 -3.55 0.81 -13.35
N SER A 100 -2.25 0.91 -13.06
CA SER A 100 -1.24 1.27 -14.06
C SER A 100 -1.20 0.22 -15.18
N ILE A 101 -1.07 -1.06 -14.84
CA ILE A 101 -1.02 -2.18 -15.80
C ILE A 101 -2.29 -2.23 -16.65
N ILE A 102 -3.48 -2.18 -16.04
CA ILE A 102 -4.77 -2.14 -16.76
C ILE A 102 -4.80 -0.95 -17.72
N GLY A 103 -4.29 0.21 -17.26
CA GLY A 103 -4.14 1.39 -18.08
C GLY A 103 -3.29 1.18 -19.33
N PHE A 104 -2.26 0.34 -19.28
CA PHE A 104 -1.43 0.00 -20.44
C PHE A 104 -2.07 -1.00 -21.38
N ILE A 105 -2.77 -2.01 -20.85
CA ILE A 105 -3.24 -3.16 -21.64
C ILE A 105 -4.71 -3.06 -22.10
N ASP A 106 -5.56 -2.34 -21.36
CA ASP A 106 -7.00 -2.25 -21.59
C ASP A 106 -7.50 -0.79 -21.51
N PRO A 107 -7.45 -0.04 -22.62
CA PRO A 107 -7.86 1.37 -22.63
C PRO A 107 -9.34 1.57 -22.26
N LEU A 108 -10.20 0.57 -22.52
CA LEU A 108 -11.62 0.61 -22.15
C LEU A 108 -11.84 0.64 -20.63
N LEU A 109 -11.03 -0.08 -19.87
CA LEU A 109 -11.13 -0.17 -18.42
C LEU A 109 -10.31 0.91 -17.71
N ARG A 110 -9.42 1.60 -18.42
CA ARG A 110 -8.54 2.66 -17.88
C ARG A 110 -9.30 3.70 -17.06
N SER A 111 -10.42 4.22 -17.57
CA SER A 111 -11.22 5.27 -16.92
C SER A 111 -11.84 4.84 -15.59
N VAL A 112 -12.00 3.52 -15.39
CA VAL A 112 -12.57 2.92 -14.18
C VAL A 112 -11.45 2.43 -13.26
N ALA A 113 -10.49 1.69 -13.80
CA ALA A 113 -9.39 1.08 -13.07
C ALA A 113 -8.46 2.11 -12.43
N VAL A 114 -8.17 3.22 -13.11
CA VAL A 114 -7.26 4.26 -12.59
C VAL A 114 -7.82 4.94 -11.32
N PRO A 115 -9.06 5.45 -11.30
CA PRO A 115 -9.67 5.95 -10.07
C PRO A 115 -9.81 4.88 -8.97
N LEU A 116 -10.17 3.64 -9.33
CA LEU A 116 -10.32 2.54 -8.37
C LEU A 116 -8.99 2.18 -7.70
N GLY A 117 -7.93 2.00 -8.48
CA GLY A 117 -6.60 1.69 -7.94
C GLY A 117 -6.08 2.80 -7.03
N LEU A 118 -6.28 4.07 -7.43
CA LEU A 118 -5.98 5.22 -6.57
C LEU A 118 -6.77 5.17 -5.25
N PHE A 119 -8.08 4.96 -5.32
CA PHE A 119 -8.95 4.91 -4.15
C PHE A 119 -8.53 3.80 -3.18
N PHE A 120 -8.35 2.58 -3.69
CA PHE A 120 -7.92 1.43 -2.88
C PHE A 120 -6.52 1.63 -2.31
N SER A 121 -5.60 2.20 -3.10
CA SER A 121 -4.23 2.44 -2.65
C SER A 121 -4.16 3.48 -1.54
N LEU A 122 -4.86 4.62 -1.70
CA LEU A 122 -4.93 5.66 -0.68
C LEU A 122 -5.63 5.17 0.59
N THR A 123 -6.69 4.39 0.45
CA THR A 123 -7.38 3.77 1.59
C THR A 123 -6.45 2.81 2.32
N GLY A 124 -5.71 1.95 1.61
CA GLY A 124 -4.76 1.01 2.20
C GLY A 124 -3.61 1.72 2.90
N PHE A 125 -3.15 2.83 2.31
CA PHE A 125 -2.12 3.67 2.89
C PHE A 125 -2.61 4.32 4.19
N TRP A 126 -3.82 4.87 4.18
CA TRP A 126 -4.44 5.48 5.35
C TRP A 126 -4.63 4.47 6.48
N CYS A 127 -5.13 3.26 6.18
CA CYS A 127 -5.23 2.16 7.14
C CYS A 127 -3.87 1.78 7.73
N THR A 128 -2.82 1.73 6.90
CA THR A 128 -1.46 1.41 7.34
C THR A 128 -0.92 2.49 8.28
N LEU A 129 -1.18 3.77 7.99
CA LEU A 129 -0.79 4.87 8.88
C LEU A 129 -1.52 4.84 10.22
N MET A 130 -2.83 4.61 10.22
CA MET A 130 -3.63 4.46 11.45
C MET A 130 -3.14 3.28 12.30
N TYR A 131 -2.75 2.18 11.66
CA TYR A 131 -2.16 1.05 12.35
C TYR A 131 -0.79 1.41 12.95
N LEU A 132 0.06 2.08 12.17
CA LEU A 132 1.38 2.51 12.62
C LEU A 132 1.28 3.45 13.82
N SER A 133 0.32 4.38 13.83
CA SER A 133 0.08 5.26 14.99
C SER A 133 -0.41 4.47 16.20
N SER A 134 -1.39 3.58 16.01
CA SER A 134 -1.94 2.77 17.12
C SER A 134 -0.87 1.88 17.77
N TYR A 135 0.02 1.27 16.97
CA TYR A 135 1.10 0.45 17.50
C TYR A 135 2.10 1.27 18.34
N LEU A 136 2.28 2.56 18.01
CA LEU A 136 3.13 3.45 18.80
C LEU A 136 2.51 3.80 20.14
N ASP A 137 1.19 3.95 20.19
CA ASP A 137 0.43 4.21 21.41
C ASP A 137 0.32 2.95 22.31
N ILE A 138 0.27 1.75 21.70
CA ILE A 138 0.14 0.45 22.39
C ILE A 138 1.45 -0.08 22.99
N ILE A 139 2.61 0.52 22.67
CA ILE A 139 3.82 0.30 23.48
C ILE A 139 3.90 1.46 24.49
N PRO A 140 3.14 1.41 25.60
CA PRO A 140 3.33 2.32 26.69
C PRO A 140 4.74 2.11 27.26
N SER A 141 5.17 3.08 28.03
CA SER A 141 6.32 3.18 28.91
C SER A 141 6.48 2.03 29.93
N SER A 142 6.29 0.77 29.55
CA SER A 142 6.43 -0.41 30.41
C SER A 142 7.87 -0.90 30.56
N TYR A 143 8.85 -0.13 30.07
CA TYR A 143 10.28 -0.36 30.30
C TYR A 143 10.92 0.77 31.11
N SER A 144 10.19 1.36 32.06
CA SER A 144 10.79 2.09 33.18
C SER A 144 10.93 1.14 34.37
N PHE A 145 12.05 0.41 34.42
CA PHE A 145 12.59 -0.15 35.66
C PHE A 145 14.07 0.20 35.72
#